data_AF-A0A4S3K8U8-F1
#
_entry.id   AF-A0A4S3K8U8-F1
#
_cell.length_a   1.000
_cell.length_b   1.000
_cell.length_c   1.000
_cell.angle_alpha   90.00
_cell.angle_beta   90.00
_cell.angle_gamma   90.00
#
_symmetry.space_group_name_H-M   'P 1'
#
loop_
_entity.id
_entity.type
_entity.pdbx_description
1 polymer ?
#
loop_
_entity_poly.entity_id
_entity_poly.type
_entity_poly.pdbx_seq_one_letter_code
_entity_poly.pdbx_strand_id
1 'polypeptide(L)' 'MIPKLPPLADVLNLMPDAVCVVDADGRLLYVNASFEQILGYAPTEVLGRRIFELVHPDDRAA' A
#
# COMPACT_ATOMS: atom_id res chain seq x y z
N MET A 1 -26.85 14.74 -12.97
CA MET A 1 -25.68 15.41 -12.33
C MET A 1 -24.76 14.30 -11.85
N ILE A 2 -23.53 14.24 -12.36
CA ILE A 2 -22.56 13.20 -11.96
C ILE A 2 -21.97 13.64 -10.60
N PRO A 3 -22.06 12.82 -9.54
CA PRO A 3 -21.48 13.18 -8.25
C PRO A 3 -19.96 13.33 -8.37
N LYS A 4 -19.38 14.28 -7.64
CA LYS A 4 -17.92 14.39 -7.53
C LYS A 4 -17.40 13.12 -6.86
N LEU A 5 -16.34 12.54 -7.43
CA LEU A 5 -15.63 11.44 -6.81
C LEU A 5 -15.02 11.90 -5.49
N PRO A 6 -15.05 11.08 -4.42
CA PRO A 6 -14.28 11.36 -3.22
C PRO A 6 -12.76 11.42 -3.52
N PRO A 7 -11.94 11.92 -2.58
CA PRO A 7 -10.50 11.82 -2.66
C PRO A 7 -10.02 10.41 -3.06
N LEU A 8 -8.95 10.35 -3.85
CA LEU A 8 -8.42 9.07 -4.35
C LEU A 8 -8.13 8.07 -3.21
N ALA A 9 -7.59 8.54 -2.09
CA ALA A 9 -7.30 7.71 -0.92
C ALA A 9 -8.55 7.00 -0.38
N ASP A 10 -9.71 7.64 -0.42
CA ASP A 10 -10.96 7.03 0.06
C ASP A 10 -11.41 5.92 -0.89
N VAL A 11 -11.25 6.12 -2.20
CA VAL A 11 -11.55 5.09 -3.20
C VAL A 11 -10.63 3.88 -3.04
N LEU A 12 -9.33 4.10 -2.84
CA LEU A 12 -8.35 3.02 -2.63
C LEU A 12 -8.61 2.23 -1.35
N ASN A 13 -9.12 2.88 -0.30
CA ASN A 13 -9.50 2.22 0.96
C ASN A 13 -10.73 1.31 0.82
N LEU A 14 -11.53 1.45 -0.24
CA LEU A 14 -12.66 0.57 -0.52
C LEU A 14 -12.26 -0.69 -1.30
N MET A 15 -11.03 -0.76 -1.82
CA MET A 15 -10.57 -1.89 -2.61
C MET A 15 -10.24 -3.08 -1.70
N PRO A 16 -10.71 -4.30 -2.01
CA PRO A 16 -10.39 -5.50 -1.22
C PRO A 16 -8.94 -5.93 -1.37
N ASP A 17 -8.25 -5.50 -2.42
CA ASP A 17 -6.84 -5.79 -2.64
C ASP A 17 -5.94 -4.89 -1.80
N ALA A 18 -4.80 -5.43 -1.37
CA ALA A 18 -3.75 -4.63 -0.76
C ALA A 18 -3.15 -3.68 -1.80
N VAL A 19 -3.27 -2.38 -1.56
CA VAL A 19 -2.75 -1.32 -2.43
C VAL A 19 -1.72 -0.51 -1.68
N CYS A 20 -0.60 -0.23 -2.32
CA CYS A 20 0.39 0.71 -1.82
C CYS A 20 0.91 1.63 -2.92
N VAL A 21 1.45 2.78 -2.53
CA VAL A 21 2.18 3.69 -3.41
C VAL A 21 3.60 3.78 -2.92
N VAL A 22 4.56 3.74 -3.85
CA VAL A 22 5.99 3.86 -3.55
C VAL A 22 6.62 5.03 -4.30
N ASP A 23 7.71 5.58 -3.75
CA ASP A 23 8.60 6.47 -4.50
C ASP A 23 9.52 5.70 -5.47
N ALA A 24 10.39 6.44 -6.17
CA ALA A 24 11.32 5.87 -7.13
C ALA A 24 12.37 4.91 -6.51
N ASP A 25 12.62 5.03 -5.20
CA ASP A 25 13.50 4.15 -4.43
C ASP A 25 12.75 2.97 -3.80
N GLY A 26 11.46 2.84 -4.09
CA GLY A 26 10.58 1.81 -3.54
C GLY A 26 10.16 2.05 -2.10
N ARG A 27 10.28 3.27 -1.56
CA ARG A 27 9.82 3.59 -0.20
C ARG A 27 8.31 3.77 -0.19
N LEU A 28 7.65 3.13 0.76
CA LEU A 28 6.20 3.22 0.94
C LEU A 28 5.77 4.64 1.33
N LEU A 29 4.95 5.25 0.48
CA LEU A 29 4.33 6.56 0.69
C LEU A 29 2.89 6.46 1.19
N TYR A 30 2.21 5.37 0.84
CA TYR A 30 0.83 5.09 1.21
C TYR A 30 0.58 3.58 1.20
N VAL A 31 -0.30 3.14 2.10
CA VAL A 31 -0.91 1.81 2.13
C VAL A 31 -2.40 1.95 2.44
N ASN A 32 -3.26 1.14 1.81
CA ASN A 32 -4.70 1.17 2.09
C ASN A 32 -5.07 0.29 3.29
N ALA A 33 -6.33 0.33 3.72
CA ALA A 33 -6.84 -0.50 4.82
C ALA A 33 -6.63 -2.02 4.59
N SER A 34 -6.83 -2.49 3.36
CA SER A 34 -6.68 -3.90 3.00
C SER A 34 -5.22 -4.38 3.08
N PHE A 35 -4.23 -3.48 2.90
CA PHE A 35 -2.82 -3.80 3.10
C PHE A 35 -2.54 -4.29 4.53
N GLU A 36 -3.05 -3.58 5.53
CA GLU A 36 -2.91 -3.98 6.93
C GLU A 36 -3.66 -5.29 7.22
N GLN A 37 -4.88 -5.44 6.70
CA GLN A 37 -5.68 -6.65 6.90
C GLN A 37 -5.06 -7.91 6.28
N ILE A 38 -4.48 -7.78 5.08
CA ILE A 38 -3.95 -8.91 4.32
C ILE A 38 -2.51 -9.23 4.74
N LEU A 39 -1.66 -8.21 4.89
CA LEU A 39 -0.23 -8.40 5.15
C LEU A 39 0.13 -8.29 6.64
N GLY A 40 -0.77 -7.76 7.48
CA GLY A 40 -0.59 -7.70 8.93
C GLY A 40 0.28 -6.54 9.43
N TYR A 41 0.58 -5.55 8.59
CA TYR A 41 1.40 -4.40 8.94
C TYR A 41 0.59 -3.11 9.00
N ALA A 42 0.65 -2.42 10.13
CA ALA A 42 0.04 -1.11 10.27
C ALA A 42 0.82 -0.06 9.46
N PRO A 43 0.16 0.99 8.94
CA PRO A 43 0.83 2.05 8.19
C PRO A 43 2.03 2.66 8.94
N THR A 44 1.91 2.84 10.26
CA THR A 44 2.98 3.39 11.11
C THR A 44 4.25 2.53 11.16
N GLU A 45 4.16 1.25 10.81
CA GLU A 45 5.29 0.32 10.84
C GLU A 45 6.03 0.23 9.50
N VAL A 46 5.38 0.64 8.41
CA VAL A 46 5.86 0.40 7.03
C VAL A 46 6.10 1.66 6.22
N LEU A 47 5.42 2.76 6.51
CA LEU A 47 5.64 4.00 5.78
C LEU A 47 7.09 4.47 5.89
N GLY A 48 7.70 4.82 4.76
CA GLY A 48 9.11 5.19 4.62
C GLY A 48 10.08 4.00 4.46
N ARG A 49 9.68 2.77 4.75
CA ARG A 49 10.49 1.56 4.51
C ARG A 49 10.42 1.14 3.05
N ARG A 50 11.42 0.38 2.59
CA ARG A 50 11.42 -0.15 1.21
C ARG A 50 10.47 -1.33 1.11
N ILE A 51 9.58 -1.33 0.11
CA ILE A 51 8.58 -2.39 -0.10
C ILE A 51 9.23 -3.79 -0.19
N PHE A 52 10.41 -3.88 -0.82
CA PHE A 52 11.13 -5.15 -0.98
C PHE A 52 11.63 -5.77 0.33
N GLU A 53 11.66 -5.02 1.44
CA GLU A 53 11.93 -5.58 2.76
C GLU A 53 10.81 -6.52 3.23
N LEU A 54 9.58 -6.31 2.75
CA LEU A 54 8.40 -7.12 3.08
C LEU A 54 8.26 -8.35 2.18
N VAL A 55 8.99 -8.40 1.07
CA VAL A 55 9.03 -9.55 0.16
C VAL A 55 9.91 -10.64 0.76
N HIS A 56 9.43 -11.89 0.71
CA HIS A 56 10.20 -13.05 1.16
C HIS A 56 11.57 -13.09 0.44
N PRO A 57 12.69 -13.39 1.12
CA PRO A 57 14.02 -13.31 0.52
C PRO A 57 14.17 -14.08 -0.80
N ASP A 58 13.53 -15.26 -0.88
CA ASP A 58 13.59 -16.12 -2.06
C ASP A 58 12.88 -15.51 -3.30
N ASP A 59 11.96 -14.56 -3.09
CA ASP A 59 11.17 -13.93 -4.15
C ASP A 59 11.73 -12.57 -4.60
N ARG A 60 12.85 -12.11 -4.03
CA ARG A 60 13.43 -10.77 -4.31
C ARG A 60 14.21 -10.69 -5.62
N ALA A 61 14.58 -11.82 -6.21
CA ALA A 61 15.47 -11.92 -7.36
C ALA A 61 14.78 -12.37 -8.67
N ALA A 62 13.45 -12.48 -8.66
CA ALA A 62 12.65 -12.86 -9.83
C ALA A 62 12.45 -11.71 -10.81
#